data_AF-A0A1C6H5K3-F1
#
_entry.id   AF-A0A1C6H5K3-F1
#
_cell.length_a   1.000
_cell.length_b   1.000
_cell.length_c   1.000
_cell.angle_alpha   90.00
_cell.angle_beta   90.00
_cell.angle_gamma   90.00
#
_symmetry.space_group_name_H-M   'P 1'
#
loop_
_entity.id
_entity.type
_entity.pdbx_description
1 polymer ?
#
loop_
_entity_poly.entity_id
_entity_poly.type
_entity_poly.pdbx_seq_one_letter_code
_entity_poly.pdbx_strand_id
1 'polypeptide(L)'
;MSSPKRKRDVPVLFWVSADEMELIQQKMAQFGTKNLSAYLRKMAVDGYVVQLDLPELKELVALLRRSSNNLNQLTRKVHETGRIYDADLEDISQRQEQLWEGVKEILTQLSKLS
;
A
#
# COMPACT_ATOMS: atom_id res chain seq x y z
N MET A 1 13.25 37.94 -31.30
CA MET A 1 12.99 36.97 -30.22
C MET A 1 14.25 36.92 -29.36
N SER A 2 14.19 37.38 -28.10
CA SER A 2 15.38 37.47 -27.24
C SER A 2 15.80 36.07 -26.78
N SER A 3 17.07 35.69 -26.98
CA SER A 3 17.59 34.38 -26.61
C SER A 3 17.48 34.14 -25.09
N PRO A 4 17.15 32.91 -24.64
CA PRO A 4 17.00 32.62 -23.23
C PRO A 4 18.33 32.82 -22.48
N LYS A 5 18.35 33.75 -21.51
CA LYS A 5 19.53 34.10 -20.69
C LYS A 5 19.92 33.02 -19.67
N ARG A 6 19.15 31.95 -19.53
CA ARG A 6 19.34 30.91 -18.51
C ARG A 6 19.44 29.54 -19.19
N LYS A 7 20.35 28.69 -18.69
CA LYS A 7 20.43 27.27 -19.07
C LYS A 7 19.14 26.49 -18.76
N ARG A 8 18.31 26.99 -17.84
CA ARG A 8 17.01 26.44 -17.45
C ARG A 8 15.99 27.58 -17.52
N ASP A 9 15.21 27.60 -18.59
CA ASP A 9 14.36 28.71 -19.01
C ASP A 9 12.85 28.45 -18.81
N VAL A 10 12.45 27.21 -18.55
CA VAL A 10 11.06 26.85 -18.23
C VAL A 10 10.81 26.92 -16.71
N PRO A 11 9.91 27.79 -16.23
CA PRO A 11 9.50 27.82 -14.83
C PRO A 11 8.43 26.74 -14.53
N VAL A 12 8.49 26.15 -13.34
CA VAL A 12 7.45 25.27 -12.79
C VAL A 12 7.01 25.85 -11.45
N LEU A 13 5.71 26.13 -11.32
CA LEU A 13 5.09 26.69 -10.11
C LEU A 13 4.09 25.70 -9.54
N PHE A 14 4.15 25.47 -8.23
CA PHE A 14 3.15 24.71 -7.50
C PHE A 14 2.97 25.34 -6.11
N TRP A 15 1.76 25.25 -5.59
CA TRP A 15 1.39 25.76 -4.28
C TRP A 15 1.50 24.64 -3.26
N VAL A 16 1.99 24.97 -2.06
CA VAL A 16 2.09 24.05 -0.92
C VAL A 16 1.51 24.71 0.32
N SER A 17 0.95 23.89 1.20
CA SER A 17 0.62 24.28 2.57
C SER A 17 1.88 24.55 3.39
N ALA A 18 1.70 25.14 4.57
CA ALA A 18 2.81 25.38 5.51
C ALA A 18 3.46 24.05 5.94
N ASP A 19 2.63 23.05 6.28
CA ASP A 19 3.07 21.73 6.73
C ASP A 19 3.88 21.01 5.64
N GLU A 20 3.41 21.05 4.38
CA GLU A 20 4.14 20.48 3.25
C GLU A 20 5.49 21.19 3.02
N MET A 21 5.55 22.51 3.22
CA MET A 21 6.79 23.27 3.09
C MET A 21 7.81 22.88 4.17
N GLU A 22 7.37 22.67 5.41
CA GLU A 22 8.24 22.18 6.49
C GLU A 22 8.80 20.80 6.19
N LEU A 23 7.95 19.88 5.72
CA LEU A 23 8.38 18.53 5.31
C LEU A 23 9.39 18.57 4.15
N ILE A 24 9.16 19.42 3.16
CA ILE A 24 10.10 19.62 2.04
C ILE A 24 11.45 20.13 2.56
N GLN A 25 11.45 21.10 3.47
CA GLN A 25 12.69 21.64 4.05
C GLN A 25 13.43 20.59 4.89
N GLN A 26 12.72 19.78 5.68
CA GLN A 26 13.30 18.72 6.47
C GLN A 26 13.98 17.66 5.57
N LYS A 27 13.28 17.19 4.53
CA LYS A 27 13.85 16.23 3.58
C LYS A 27 15.00 16.84 2.76
N MET A 28 14.94 18.13 2.45
CA MET A 28 16.03 18.86 1.81
C MET A 28 17.29 18.92 2.70
N ALA A 29 17.11 19.16 4.00
CA ALA A 29 18.19 19.15 4.98
C ALA A 29 18.83 17.76 5.10
N GLN A 30 18.03 16.70 5.12
CA GLN A 30 18.51 15.31 5.11
C GLN A 30 19.32 14.99 3.84
N PHE A 31 18.92 15.54 2.69
CA PHE A 31 19.65 15.40 1.43
C PHE A 31 20.96 16.21 1.39
N GLY A 32 21.18 17.14 2.34
CA GLY A 32 22.42 17.91 2.46
C GLY A 32 22.55 19.09 1.49
N THR A 33 21.43 19.58 0.92
CA THR A 33 21.43 20.75 0.04
C THR A 33 20.75 21.96 0.69
N LYS A 34 21.24 23.17 0.37
CA LYS A 34 20.61 24.44 0.78
C LYS A 34 19.76 25.06 -0.32
N ASN A 35 19.76 24.46 -1.52
CA ASN A 35 19.07 24.99 -2.69
C ASN A 35 17.79 24.21 -2.97
N LEU A 36 16.65 24.84 -2.66
CA LEU A 36 15.32 24.26 -2.87
C LEU A 36 15.06 23.88 -4.33
N SER A 37 15.43 24.73 -5.29
CA SER A 37 15.23 24.42 -6.71
C SER A 37 16.13 23.28 -7.20
N ALA A 38 17.29 23.07 -6.58
CA ALA A 38 18.14 21.92 -6.87
C ALA A 38 17.54 20.64 -6.27
N TYR A 39 17.06 20.71 -5.02
CA TYR A 39 16.37 19.61 -4.34
C TYR A 39 15.12 19.15 -5.10
N LEU A 40 14.19 20.07 -5.36
CA LEU A 40 12.94 19.77 -6.05
C LEU A 40 13.18 19.22 -7.46
N ARG A 41 14.19 19.74 -8.19
CA ARG A 41 14.54 19.21 -9.51
C ARG A 41 15.13 17.80 -9.41
N LYS A 42 16.01 17.54 -8.44
CA LYS A 42 16.55 16.20 -8.19
C LYS A 42 15.42 15.22 -7.88
N MET A 43 14.47 15.60 -7.03
CA MET A 43 13.31 14.77 -6.70
C MET A 43 12.35 14.58 -7.89
N ALA A 44 12.11 15.60 -8.70
CA ALA A 44 11.20 15.51 -9.84
C ALA A 44 11.80 14.77 -11.04
N VAL A 45 13.13 14.77 -11.20
CA VAL A 45 13.83 14.13 -12.33
C VAL A 45 14.33 12.73 -11.96
N ASP A 46 14.89 12.57 -10.76
CA ASP A 46 15.53 11.32 -10.31
C ASP A 46 14.72 10.58 -9.23
N GLY A 47 13.58 11.13 -8.81
CA GLY A 47 12.70 10.47 -7.83
C GLY A 47 12.14 9.18 -8.41
N TYR A 48 12.42 8.06 -7.75
CA TYR A 48 11.74 6.80 -8.04
C TYR A 48 10.32 6.87 -7.47
N VAL A 49 9.32 6.80 -8.34
CA VAL A 49 7.94 6.54 -7.92
C VAL A 49 7.83 5.03 -7.73
N VAL A 50 7.83 4.58 -6.47
CA VAL A 50 7.56 3.17 -6.15
C VAL A 50 6.06 2.96 -6.22
N GLN A 51 5.58 2.52 -7.37
CA GLN A 51 4.22 2.02 -7.50
C GLN A 51 4.24 0.53 -7.15
N LEU A 52 3.78 0.19 -5.94
CA LEU A 52 3.57 -1.19 -5.52
C LEU A 52 2.35 -1.75 -6.27
N ASP A 53 2.58 -2.30 -7.46
CA ASP A 53 1.60 -3.15 -8.13
C ASP A 53 1.83 -4.60 -7.71
N LEU A 54 0.89 -5.17 -6.96
CA LEU A 54 0.94 -6.54 -6.46
C LEU A 54 -0.31 -7.31 -6.92
N PRO A 55 -0.45 -7.59 -8.23
CA PRO A 55 -1.63 -8.26 -8.77
C PRO A 55 -1.81 -9.68 -8.19
N GLU A 56 -0.70 -10.41 -7.95
CA GLU A 56 -0.71 -11.75 -7.36
C GLU A 56 -1.24 -11.73 -5.92
N LEU A 57 -0.91 -10.68 -5.15
CA LEU A 57 -1.42 -10.49 -3.80
C LEU A 57 -2.94 -10.23 -3.81
N LYS A 58 -3.41 -9.46 -4.79
CA LYS A 58 -4.84 -9.20 -4.98
C LYS A 58 -5.61 -10.49 -5.32
N GLU A 59 -5.03 -11.34 -6.15
CA GLU A 59 -5.58 -12.66 -6.48
C GLU A 59 -5.57 -13.61 -5.27
N LEU A 60 -4.48 -13.65 -4.50
CA LEU A 60 -4.38 -14.43 -3.27
C LEU A 60 -5.49 -14.04 -2.27
N VAL A 61 -5.70 -12.74 -2.04
CA VAL A 61 -6.77 -12.24 -1.17
C VAL A 61 -8.15 -12.63 -1.70
N ALA A 62 -8.36 -12.57 -3.02
CA ALA A 62 -9.62 -12.97 -3.63
C ALA A 62 -9.90 -14.47 -3.46
N LEU A 63 -8.90 -15.34 -3.65
CA LEU A 63 -8.99 -16.78 -3.45
C LEU A 63 -9.28 -17.13 -1.99
N LEU A 64 -8.58 -16.50 -1.05
CA LEU A 64 -8.79 -16.68 0.39
C LEU A 64 -10.22 -16.30 0.79
N ARG A 65 -10.72 -15.15 0.32
CA ARG A 65 -12.08 -14.70 0.62
C ARG A 65 -13.14 -15.67 0.11
N ARG A 66 -12.97 -16.22 -1.11
CA ARG A 66 -13.87 -17.25 -1.66
C ARG A 66 -13.82 -18.53 -0.83
N SER A 67 -12.61 -18.96 -0.46
CA SER A 67 -12.42 -20.17 0.36
C SER A 67 -13.10 -20.02 1.73
N SER A 68 -12.96 -18.86 2.38
CA SER A 68 -13.59 -18.56 3.67
C SER A 68 -15.12 -18.51 3.59
N ASN A 69 -15.66 -17.90 2.54
CA ASN A 69 -17.11 -17.92 2.30
C ASN A 69 -17.65 -19.33 2.06
N ASN A 70 -16.90 -20.18 1.35
CA ASN A 70 -17.30 -21.57 1.12
C ASN A 70 -17.29 -22.37 2.42
N LEU A 71 -16.28 -22.17 3.26
CA LEU A 71 -16.18 -22.80 4.57
C LEU A 71 -17.35 -22.39 5.47
N ASN A 72 -17.65 -21.09 5.57
CA ASN A 72 -18.80 -20.59 6.32
C ASN A 72 -20.14 -21.18 5.85
N GLN A 73 -20.29 -21.43 4.54
CA GLN A 73 -21.48 -22.09 4.01
C GLN A 73 -21.55 -23.58 4.41
N LEU A 74 -20.42 -24.28 4.43
CA LEU A 74 -20.35 -25.67 4.88
C LEU A 74 -20.67 -25.77 6.38
N THR A 75 -20.10 -24.89 7.20
CA THR A 75 -20.39 -24.83 8.64
C THR A 75 -21.88 -24.59 8.91
N ARG A 76 -22.54 -23.69 8.17
CA ARG A 76 -24.00 -23.48 8.31
C ARG A 76 -24.81 -24.72 7.93
N LYS A 77 -24.50 -25.35 6.79
CA LYS A 77 -25.21 -26.56 6.34
C LYS A 77 -25.05 -27.74 7.31
N VAL A 78 -23.89 -27.85 7.96
CA VAL A 78 -23.65 -28.93 8.94
C VAL A 78 -24.44 -28.70 10.22
N HIS A 79 -24.46 -27.47 10.74
CA HIS A 79 -25.33 -27.10 11.86
C HIS A 79 -26.82 -27.32 11.55
N GLU A 80 -27.26 -27.03 10.31
CA GLU A 80 -28.65 -27.26 9.88
C GLU A 80 -28.99 -28.75 9.73
N THR A 81 -28.04 -29.59 9.31
CA THR A 81 -28.27 -31.03 9.06
C THR A 81 -27.99 -31.93 10.26
N GLY A 82 -27.54 -31.36 11.39
CA GLY A 82 -27.33 -32.08 12.65
C GLY A 82 -26.30 -33.21 12.58
N ARG A 83 -25.33 -33.13 11.65
CA ARG A 83 -24.29 -34.16 11.48
C ARG A 83 -23.09 -33.87 12.38
N ILE A 84 -22.58 -34.94 13.01
CA ILE A 84 -21.60 -35.00 14.13
C ILE A 84 -20.18 -34.47 13.81
N TYR A 85 -19.95 -33.82 12.66
CA TYR A 85 -18.61 -33.34 12.26
C TYR A 85 -18.27 -31.92 12.76
N ASP A 86 -18.89 -31.46 13.84
CA ASP A 86 -18.74 -30.08 14.32
C ASP A 86 -17.30 -29.74 14.72
N ALA A 87 -16.60 -30.64 15.42
CA ALA A 87 -15.25 -30.35 15.92
C ALA A 87 -14.20 -30.18 14.79
N ASP A 88 -14.24 -31.03 13.76
CA ASP A 88 -13.30 -30.94 12.63
C ASP A 88 -13.58 -29.69 11.77
N LEU A 89 -14.85 -29.33 11.59
CA LEU A 89 -15.25 -28.13 10.84
C LEU A 89 -14.95 -26.85 11.61
N GLU A 90 -15.14 -26.85 12.93
CA GLU A 90 -14.72 -25.74 13.79
C GLU A 90 -13.20 -25.56 13.75
N ASP A 91 -12.41 -26.63 13.84
CA ASP A 91 -10.94 -26.55 13.75
C ASP A 91 -10.49 -25.99 12.39
N ILE A 92 -11.08 -26.46 11.28
CA ILE A 92 -10.79 -25.93 9.94
C ILE A 92 -11.20 -24.45 9.84
N SER A 93 -12.37 -24.07 10.38
CA SER A 93 -12.83 -22.67 10.39
C SER A 93 -11.87 -21.77 11.17
N GLN A 94 -11.42 -22.22 12.34
CA GLN A 94 -10.58 -21.46 13.24
C GLN A 94 -9.16 -21.27 12.66
N ARG A 95 -8.58 -22.33 12.05
CA ARG A 95 -7.31 -22.23 11.32
C ARG A 95 -7.40 -21.29 10.11
N GLN A 96 -8.55 -21.27 9.44
CA GLN A 96 -8.79 -20.34 8.34
C GLN A 96 -8.84 -18.88 8.81
N GLU A 97 -9.46 -18.62 9.96
CA GLU A 97 -9.51 -17.29 10.56
C GLU A 97 -8.10 -16.82 10.97
N GLN A 98 -7.27 -17.71 11.53
CA GLN A 98 -5.86 -17.42 11.82
C GLN A 98 -5.06 -17.08 10.56
N LEU A 99 -5.26 -17.82 9.46
CA LEU A 99 -4.64 -17.50 8.16
C LEU A 99 -5.09 -16.13 7.64
N TRP A 100 -6.34 -15.75 7.86
CA TRP A 100 -6.87 -14.46 7.46
C TRP A 100 -6.25 -13.30 8.25
N GLU A 101 -6.07 -13.46 9.56
CA GLU A 101 -5.37 -12.46 10.38
C GLU A 101 -3.91 -12.30 9.94
N GLY A 102 -3.19 -13.39 9.67
CA GLY A 102 -1.82 -13.30 9.14
C GLY A 102 -1.74 -12.55 7.80
N VAL A 103 -2.72 -12.74 6.91
CA VAL A 103 -2.78 -12.01 5.63
C VAL A 103 -3.12 -10.54 5.83
N LYS A 104 -4.02 -10.20 6.77
CA LYS A 104 -4.29 -8.80 7.14
C LYS A 104 -3.06 -8.10 7.68
N GLU A 105 -2.28 -8.76 8.53
CA GLU A 105 -1.04 -8.20 9.08
C GLU A 105 -0.04 -7.91 7.96
N ILE A 106 0.16 -8.85 7.03
CA ILE A 106 1.03 -8.64 5.86
C ILE A 106 0.56 -7.45 5.03
N LEU A 107 -0.74 -7.37 4.71
CA LEU A 107 -1.32 -6.24 3.97
C LEU A 107 -1.11 -4.90 4.70
N THR A 108 -1.27 -4.90 6.02
CA THR A 108 -1.07 -3.70 6.86
C THR A 108 0.39 -3.26 6.93
N GLN A 109 1.34 -4.20 6.88
CA GLN A 109 2.76 -3.86 6.80
C GLN A 109 3.14 -3.35 5.41
N LEU A 110 2.62 -3.99 4.35
CA LEU A 110 2.83 -3.54 2.97
C LEU A 110 2.25 -2.14 2.73
N SER A 111 1.10 -1.80 3.32
CA SER A 111 0.53 -0.45 3.20
C SER A 111 1.37 0.64 3.87
N LYS A 112 2.28 0.28 4.79
CA LYS A 112 3.23 1.23 5.40
C LYS A 112 4.49 1.46 4.57
N LEU A 113 4.72 0.62 3.56
CA LEU A 113 5.83 0.74 2.61
C LEU A 113 5.46 1.56 1.37
N SER A 114 4.16 1.77 1.16
CA SER A 114 3.57 2.75 0.23
C SER A 114 3.53 4.14 0.86
#